data_AF-A0A2M7WN95-F1
#
_entry.id   AF-A0A2M7WN95-F1
#
_cell.length_a   1.000
_cell.length_b   1.000
_cell.length_c   1.000
_cell.angle_alpha   90.00
_cell.angle_beta   90.00
_cell.angle_gamma   90.00
#
_symmetry.space_group_name_H-M   'P 1'
#
loop_
_entity.id
_entity.type
_entity.pdbx_description
1 polymer ?
#
loop_
_entity_poly.entity_id
_entity_poly.type
_entity_poly.pdbx_seq_one_letter_code
_entity_poly.pdbx_strand_id
1 'polypeptide(L)'
;HSARININRLRQPLRQLEKRLAPLQPGQRLQQQRWHWSDKTHQLTQALQLALQSRHRQLDHAMQNLHEQRWQLQKVRQKFALLSGKLFELSPEKVFERGYSLNYAADGQLITRVAQLAEGDTMQVRFRDGTANTRVESIKEEKTC
;
A
#
# COMPACT_ATOMS: atom_id res chain seq x y z
N HIS A 1 22.99 82.07 48.87
CA HIS A 1 22.29 82.51 47.65
C HIS A 1 22.96 82.02 46.34
N SER A 2 24.29 81.85 46.31
CA SER A 2 25.08 81.41 45.14
C SER A 2 24.85 79.96 44.68
N ALA A 3 24.60 79.02 45.59
CA ALA A 3 24.39 77.60 45.24
C ALA A 3 23.11 77.34 44.41
N ARG A 4 22.03 78.10 44.66
CA ARG A 4 20.77 78.01 43.89
C ARG A 4 20.91 78.50 42.45
N ILE A 5 21.77 79.49 42.22
CA ILE A 5 22.03 80.05 40.89
C ILE A 5 22.82 79.05 40.04
N ASN A 6 23.76 78.32 40.65
CA ASN A 6 24.57 77.31 39.97
C ASN A 6 23.75 76.08 39.53
N ILE A 7 22.80 75.64 40.37
CA ILE A 7 21.86 74.57 40.04
C ILE A 7 20.93 74.98 38.88
N ASN A 8 20.49 76.24 38.83
CA ASN A 8 19.68 76.72 37.71
C ASN A 8 20.48 76.85 36.40
N ARG A 9 21.79 77.17 36.47
CA ARG A 9 22.68 77.21 35.29
C ARG A 9 22.89 75.84 34.65
N LEU A 10 22.96 74.78 35.45
CA LEU A 10 23.08 73.39 34.97
C LEU A 10 21.74 72.77 34.54
N ARG A 11 20.61 73.28 35.03
CA ARG A 11 19.25 72.83 34.63
C ARG A 11 18.84 73.29 33.24
N GLN A 12 19.31 74.44 32.77
CA GLN A 12 18.97 74.92 31.42
C GLN A 12 19.53 74.04 30.27
N PRO A 13 20.82 73.64 30.26
CA PRO A 13 21.35 72.77 29.23
C PRO A 13 20.73 71.37 29.30
N LEU A 14 20.42 70.86 30.50
CA LEU A 14 19.71 69.58 30.66
C LEU A 14 18.29 69.64 30.06
N ARG A 15 17.53 70.71 30.29
CA ARG A 15 16.21 70.89 29.66
C ARG A 15 16.30 71.05 28.14
N GLN A 16 17.36 71.67 27.63
CA GLN A 16 17.56 71.79 26.18
C GLN A 16 17.93 70.45 25.54
N LEU A 17 18.73 69.62 26.22
CA LEU A 17 19.03 68.25 25.79
C LEU A 17 17.79 67.36 25.85
N GLU A 18 17.00 67.46 26.91
CA GLU A 18 15.74 66.73 27.08
C GLU A 18 14.71 67.12 26.00
N LYS A 19 14.57 68.42 25.68
CA LYS A 19 13.72 68.89 24.57
C LYS A 19 14.20 68.45 23.19
N ARG A 20 15.50 68.22 23.00
CA ARG A 20 16.07 67.69 21.75
C ARG A 20 15.92 66.17 21.63
N LEU A 21 15.92 65.45 22.75
CA LEU A 21 15.80 63.98 22.79
C LEU A 21 14.34 63.51 22.85
N ALA A 22 13.43 64.29 23.46
CA ALA A 22 11.99 64.00 23.54
C ALA A 22 11.31 63.75 22.17
N PRO A 23 11.60 64.47 21.08
CA PRO A 23 11.02 64.17 19.77
C PRO A 23 11.68 62.98 19.06
N LEU A 24 12.89 62.56 19.48
CA LEU A 24 13.62 61.45 18.84
C LEU A 24 13.17 60.08 19.36
N GLN A 25 12.45 60.03 20.49
CA GLN A 25 11.90 58.83 21.17
C GLN A 25 12.60 57.51 20.81
N PRO A 26 13.92 57.40 21.06
CA PRO A 26 14.71 56.26 20.61
C PRO A 26 14.20 54.94 21.22
N GLY A 27 13.63 54.98 22.43
CA GLY A 27 12.98 53.84 23.07
C GLY A 27 11.74 53.36 22.32
N GLN A 28 10.86 54.26 21.87
CA GLN A 28 9.66 53.88 21.10
C GLN A 28 10.02 53.30 19.74
N ARG A 29 11.00 53.88 19.03
CA ARG A 29 11.47 53.36 17.74
C ARG A 29 12.09 51.97 17.88
N LEU A 30 12.93 51.77 18.91
CA LEU A 30 13.50 50.46 19.19
C LEU A 30 12.42 49.44 19.59
N GLN A 31 11.42 49.86 20.36
CA GLN A 31 10.29 49.01 20.74
C GLN A 31 9.42 48.64 19.52
N GLN A 32 9.13 49.59 18.63
CA GLN A 32 8.41 49.34 17.38
C GLN A 32 9.19 48.39 16.48
N GLN A 33 10.50 48.60 16.32
CA GLN A 33 11.35 47.68 15.56
C GLN A 33 11.34 46.28 16.18
N ARG A 34 11.52 46.16 17.50
CA ARG A 34 11.44 44.86 18.21
C ARG A 34 10.09 44.18 18.01
N TRP A 35 9.00 44.92 18.05
CA TRP A 35 7.65 44.39 17.81
C TRP A 35 7.50 43.87 16.38
N HIS A 36 7.95 44.63 15.38
CA HIS A 36 7.93 44.19 13.98
C HIS A 36 8.77 42.92 13.73
N TRP A 37 9.93 42.80 14.36
CA TRP A 37 10.73 41.58 14.28
C TRP A 37 10.02 40.39 14.94
N SER A 38 9.45 40.60 16.12
CA SER A 38 8.68 39.56 16.83
C SER A 38 7.48 39.09 16.00
N ASP A 39 6.72 40.01 15.41
CA ASP A 39 5.57 39.71 14.56
C ASP A 39 5.97 38.88 13.33
N LYS A 40 7.03 39.29 12.63
CA LYS A 40 7.56 38.51 11.49
C LYS A 40 8.05 37.12 11.92
N THR A 41 8.74 37.01 13.05
CA THR A 41 9.18 35.70 13.55
C THR A 41 8.00 34.80 13.92
N HIS A 42 6.93 35.37 14.49
CA HIS A 42 5.71 34.64 14.81
C HIS A 42 5.01 34.15 13.54
N GLN A 43 4.86 35.02 12.54
CA GLN A 43 4.27 34.66 11.24
C GLN A 43 5.07 33.57 10.53
N LEU A 44 6.40 33.65 10.50
CA LEU A 44 7.26 32.62 9.91
C LEU A 44 7.12 31.28 10.64
N THR A 45 7.09 31.31 11.98
CA THR A 45 6.94 30.10 12.80
C THR A 45 5.59 29.44 12.55
N GLN A 46 4.52 30.24 12.49
CA GLN A 46 3.18 29.75 12.21
C GLN A 46 3.06 29.18 10.80
N ALA A 47 3.61 29.86 9.80
CA ALA A 47 3.63 29.39 8.42
C ALA A 47 4.40 28.06 8.30
N LEU A 48 5.55 27.93 8.98
CA LEU A 48 6.32 26.70 9.02
C LEU A 48 5.54 25.56 9.70
N GLN A 49 4.89 25.84 10.83
CA GLN A 49 4.04 24.85 11.51
C GLN A 49 2.92 24.34 10.61
N LEU A 50 2.22 25.24 9.93
CA LEU A 50 1.15 24.88 8.99
C LEU A 50 1.68 24.06 7.81
N ALA A 51 2.84 24.42 7.26
CA ALA A 51 3.48 23.69 6.18
C ALA A 51 3.94 22.28 6.61
N LEU A 52 4.45 22.14 7.83
CA LEU A 52 4.82 20.83 8.38
C LEU A 52 3.58 19.97 8.63
N GLN A 53 2.51 20.54 9.19
CA GLN A 53 1.25 19.83 9.42
C GLN A 53 0.58 19.40 8.11
N SER A 54 0.65 20.21 7.04
CA SER A 54 0.11 19.82 5.75
C SER A 54 0.91 18.68 5.11
N ARG A 55 2.25 18.75 5.18
CA ARG A 55 3.12 17.66 4.71
C ARG A 55 2.94 16.37 5.49
N HIS A 56 2.78 16.45 6.82
CA HIS A 56 2.52 15.27 7.65
C HIS A 56 1.20 14.60 7.24
N ARG A 57 0.12 15.38 7.12
CA ARG A 57 -1.17 14.86 6.64
C ARG A 57 -1.09 14.23 5.25
N GLN A 58 -0.33 14.82 4.34
CA GLN A 58 -0.12 14.25 3.01
C GLN A 58 0.59 12.89 3.07
N LEU A 59 1.61 12.76 3.93
CA LEU A 59 2.30 11.48 4.14
C LEU A 59 1.37 10.45 4.78
N ASP A 60 0.60 10.83 5.79
CA ASP A 60 -0.35 9.92 6.45
C ASP A 60 -1.41 9.40 5.45
N HIS A 61 -1.97 10.29 4.62
CA HIS A 61 -2.90 9.90 3.57
C HIS A 61 -2.26 8.99 2.52
N ALA A 62 -1.03 9.29 2.10
CA ALA A 62 -0.31 8.45 1.15
C ALA A 62 -0.04 7.05 1.74
N MET A 63 0.33 6.97 3.02
CA MET A 63 0.55 5.71 3.72
C MET A 63 -0.73 4.89 3.85
N GLN A 64 -1.85 5.52 4.22
CA GLN A 64 -3.16 4.88 4.30
C GLN A 64 -3.58 4.31 2.94
N ASN A 65 -3.47 5.09 1.87
CA ASN A 65 -3.79 4.64 0.51
C ASN A 65 -2.94 3.45 0.07
N LEU A 66 -1.63 3.47 0.33
CA LEU A 66 -0.75 2.34 0.02
C LEU A 66 -1.13 1.07 0.81
N HIS A 67 -1.53 1.23 2.06
CA HIS A 67 -1.98 0.10 2.89
C HIS A 67 -3.25 -0.54 2.31
N GLU A 68 -4.24 0.27 1.95
CA GLU A 68 -5.48 -0.20 1.34
C GLU A 68 -5.23 -0.92 0.00
N GLN A 69 -4.42 -0.32 -0.87
CA GLN A 69 -4.05 -0.92 -2.15
C GLN A 69 -3.35 -2.28 -1.96
N ARG A 70 -2.43 -2.38 -0.99
CA ARG A 70 -1.75 -3.64 -0.66
C ARG A 70 -2.76 -4.70 -0.21
N TRP A 71 -3.72 -4.33 0.62
CA TRP A 71 -4.74 -5.27 1.09
C TRP A 71 -5.65 -5.77 -0.04
N GLN A 72 -6.06 -4.87 -0.94
CA GLN A 72 -6.83 -5.24 -2.14
C GLN A 72 -6.04 -6.20 -3.04
N LEU A 73 -4.75 -5.92 -3.26
CA LEU A 73 -3.87 -6.78 -4.06
C LEU A 73 -3.73 -8.18 -3.43
N GLN A 74 -3.61 -8.26 -2.10
CA GLN A 74 -3.52 -9.54 -1.39
C GLN A 74 -4.80 -10.37 -1.57
N LYS A 75 -5.98 -9.73 -1.50
CA LYS A 75 -7.25 -10.42 -1.77
C LYS A 75 -7.34 -10.94 -3.19
N VAL A 76 -6.94 -10.13 -4.18
CA VAL A 76 -6.92 -10.55 -5.59
C VAL A 76 -5.96 -11.73 -5.78
N ARG A 77 -4.76 -11.68 -5.20
CA ARG A 77 -3.80 -12.79 -5.23
C ARG A 77 -4.34 -14.06 -4.60
N GLN A 78 -5.03 -13.97 -3.46
CA GLN A 78 -5.66 -15.14 -2.83
C GLN A 78 -6.76 -15.75 -3.72
N LYS A 79 -7.63 -14.91 -4.29
CA LYS A 79 -8.66 -15.38 -5.24
C LYS A 79 -8.04 -16.04 -6.46
N PHE A 80 -6.98 -15.45 -7.01
CA PHE A 80 -6.24 -16.01 -8.14
C PHE A 80 -5.59 -17.35 -7.77
N ALA A 81 -4.95 -17.45 -6.62
CA ALA A 81 -4.35 -18.70 -6.14
C ALA A 81 -5.40 -19.81 -5.96
N LEU A 82 -6.57 -19.48 -5.42
CA LEU A 82 -7.69 -20.41 -5.30
C LEU A 82 -8.22 -20.88 -6.66
N LEU A 83 -8.44 -19.95 -7.59
CA LEU A 83 -8.89 -20.27 -8.94
C LEU A 83 -7.86 -21.11 -9.71
N SER A 84 -6.58 -20.75 -9.59
CA SER A 84 -5.48 -21.51 -10.16
C SER A 84 -5.40 -22.91 -9.55
N GLY A 85 -5.55 -23.05 -8.22
CA GLY A 85 -5.63 -24.35 -7.55
C GLY A 85 -6.78 -25.21 -8.07
N LYS A 86 -7.98 -24.63 -8.23
CA LYS A 86 -9.14 -25.32 -8.83
C LYS A 86 -8.89 -25.73 -10.28
N LEU A 87 -8.25 -24.87 -11.08
CA LEU A 87 -7.86 -25.20 -12.46
C LEU A 87 -6.82 -26.32 -12.50
N PHE A 88 -5.88 -26.35 -11.55
CA PHE A 88 -4.91 -27.44 -11.39
C PHE A 88 -5.54 -28.74 -10.86
N GLU A 89 -6.67 -28.69 -10.16
CA GLU A 89 -7.44 -29.87 -9.76
C GLU A 89 -8.33 -30.41 -10.89
N LEU A 90 -8.80 -29.52 -11.76
CA LEU A 90 -9.62 -29.83 -12.93
C LEU A 90 -8.77 -30.13 -14.17
N SER A 91 -7.44 -29.98 -14.11
CA SER A 91 -6.58 -30.27 -15.25
C SER A 91 -6.50 -31.79 -15.46
N PRO A 92 -6.78 -32.28 -16.69
CA PRO A 92 -6.72 -33.71 -17.05
C PRO A 92 -5.39 -34.38 -16.70
N GLU A 93 -4.31 -33.61 -16.59
CA GLU A 93 -2.95 -34.06 -16.26
C GLU A 93 -2.82 -34.64 -14.84
N LYS A 94 -3.55 -34.13 -13.83
CA LYS A 94 -3.49 -34.69 -12.46
C LYS A 94 -4.28 -35.97 -12.28
N VAL A 95 -5.23 -36.26 -13.17
CA VAL A 95 -5.86 -37.59 -13.24
C VAL A 95 -4.81 -38.62 -13.64
N PHE A 96 -3.90 -38.28 -14.57
CA PHE A 96 -2.79 -39.17 -14.91
C PHE A 96 -1.73 -39.35 -13.81
N GLU A 97 -1.53 -38.36 -12.92
CA GLU A 97 -0.55 -38.48 -11.81
C GLU A 97 -0.99 -39.44 -10.69
N ARG A 98 -2.28 -39.72 -10.57
CA ARG A 98 -2.83 -40.67 -9.57
C ARG A 98 -2.87 -42.12 -10.05
N GLY A 99 -2.25 -42.41 -11.21
CA GLY A 99 -2.22 -43.76 -11.78
C GLY A 99 -3.48 -44.15 -12.56
N TYR A 100 -4.33 -43.18 -12.93
CA TYR A 100 -5.48 -43.45 -13.79
C TYR A 100 -5.04 -43.48 -15.25
N SER A 101 -5.41 -44.53 -15.96
CA SER A 101 -5.23 -44.68 -17.41
C SER A 101 -6.53 -44.36 -18.16
N LEU A 102 -6.42 -43.73 -19.32
CA LEU A 102 -7.58 -43.56 -20.21
C LEU A 102 -7.67 -44.75 -21.16
N ASN A 103 -8.86 -45.34 -21.25
CA ASN A 103 -9.12 -46.50 -22.08
C ASN A 103 -9.82 -46.05 -23.36
N TYR A 104 -9.21 -46.31 -24.51
CA TYR A 104 -9.76 -46.01 -25.84
C TYR A 104 -10.16 -47.31 -26.55
N ALA A 105 -11.30 -47.29 -27.23
CA ALA A 105 -11.71 -48.37 -28.12
C ALA A 105 -10.87 -48.38 -29.41
N ALA A 106 -10.98 -49.45 -30.20
CA ALA A 106 -10.26 -49.59 -31.46
C ALA A 106 -10.57 -48.46 -32.48
N ASP A 107 -11.70 -47.78 -32.33
CA ASP A 107 -12.13 -46.63 -33.13
C ASP A 107 -11.66 -45.27 -32.55
N GLY A 108 -10.95 -45.27 -31.42
CA GLY A 108 -10.45 -44.09 -30.74
C GLY A 108 -11.46 -43.41 -29.80
N GLN A 109 -12.65 -43.99 -29.57
CA GLN A 109 -13.61 -43.45 -28.60
C GLN A 109 -13.18 -43.75 -27.16
N LEU A 110 -13.45 -42.82 -26.24
CA LEU A 110 -13.15 -42.99 -24.82
C LEU A 110 -14.17 -43.93 -24.16
N ILE A 111 -13.67 -44.99 -23.55
CA ILE A 111 -14.46 -45.98 -22.84
C ILE A 111 -14.57 -45.56 -21.37
N THR A 112 -15.80 -45.33 -20.91
CA THR A 112 -16.07 -44.85 -19.55
C THR A 112 -16.89 -45.83 -18.71
N ARG A 113 -17.48 -46.85 -19.34
CA ARG A 113 -18.32 -47.86 -18.68
C ARG A 113 -17.96 -49.26 -19.17
N VAL A 114 -17.99 -50.21 -18.24
CA VAL A 114 -17.70 -51.63 -18.52
C VAL A 114 -18.71 -52.24 -19.50
N ALA A 115 -19.97 -51.80 -19.48
CA ALA A 115 -21.01 -52.24 -20.42
C ALA A 115 -20.76 -51.89 -21.90
N GLN A 116 -19.74 -51.06 -22.19
CA GLN A 116 -19.33 -50.71 -23.55
C GLN A 116 -18.28 -51.68 -24.11
N LEU A 117 -17.82 -52.64 -23.32
CA LEU A 117 -16.79 -53.61 -23.69
C LEU A 117 -17.43 -54.98 -23.94
N ALA A 118 -16.87 -55.71 -24.89
CA ALA A 118 -17.10 -57.14 -25.07
C ALA A 118 -15.81 -57.94 -24.85
N GLU A 119 -15.96 -59.20 -24.44
CA GLU A 119 -14.82 -60.12 -24.34
C GLU A 119 -14.20 -60.34 -25.72
N GLY A 120 -12.88 -60.21 -25.79
CA GLY A 120 -12.11 -60.29 -27.03
C GLY A 120 -11.87 -58.96 -27.74
N ASP A 121 -12.45 -57.85 -27.26
CA ASP A 121 -12.23 -56.51 -27.83
C ASP A 121 -10.79 -56.06 -27.63
N THR A 122 -10.30 -55.32 -28.63
CA THR A 122 -8.98 -54.67 -28.56
C THR A 122 -9.16 -53.23 -28.13
N MET A 123 -8.37 -52.81 -27.14
CA MET A 123 -8.42 -51.47 -26.57
C MET A 123 -7.02 -50.89 -26.43
N GLN A 124 -6.92 -49.57 -26.46
CA GLN A 124 -5.69 -48.85 -26.22
C GLN A 124 -5.78 -48.14 -24.87
N VAL A 125 -4.86 -48.49 -23.98
CA VAL A 125 -4.73 -47.88 -22.67
C VAL A 125 -3.65 -46.82 -22.76
N ARG A 126 -4.01 -45.56 -22.52
CA ARG A 126 -3.07 -44.43 -22.49
C ARG A 126 -2.68 -44.14 -21.04
N PHE A 127 -1.38 -44.22 -20.81
CA PHE A 127 -0.70 -43.82 -19.59
C PHE A 127 -0.03 -42.45 -19.79
N ARG A 128 0.52 -41.89 -18.70
CA ARG A 128 1.24 -40.61 -18.72
C ARG A 128 2.47 -40.64 -19.64
N ASP A 129 3.12 -41.79 -19.72
CA ASP A 129 4.42 -42.03 -20.34
C ASP A 129 4.34 -42.87 -21.63
N GLY A 130 3.15 -43.30 -22.03
CA GLY A 130 2.98 -44.06 -23.26
C GLY A 130 1.59 -44.65 -23.47
N THR A 131 1.45 -45.46 -24.51
CA THR A 131 0.22 -46.18 -24.85
C THR A 131 0.50 -47.67 -24.92
N ALA A 132 -0.33 -48.48 -24.28
CA ALA A 132 -0.32 -49.94 -24.41
C ALA A 132 -1.56 -50.41 -25.16
N ASN A 133 -1.41 -51.39 -26.04
CA ASN A 133 -2.53 -52.08 -26.66
C ASN A 133 -2.85 -53.32 -25.83
N THR A 134 -4.11 -53.49 -25.45
CA THR A 134 -4.58 -54.60 -24.61
C THR A 134 -5.82 -55.24 -25.23
N ARG A 135 -6.11 -56.47 -24.80
CA ARG A 135 -7.30 -57.21 -25.21
C ARG A 135 -8.11 -57.59 -23.98
N VAL A 136 -9.43 -57.45 -24.06
CA VAL A 136 -10.35 -57.78 -22.96
C VAL A 136 -10.47 -59.30 -22.87
N GLU A 137 -10.02 -59.89 -21.77
CA GLU A 137 -10.10 -61.35 -21.57
C GLU A 137 -11.37 -61.79 -20.85
N SER A 138 -11.85 -61.00 -19.88
CA SER A 138 -13.10 -61.29 -19.15
C SER A 138 -13.70 -60.00 -18.60
N ILE A 139 -15.04 -59.95 -18.49
CA ILE A 139 -15.76 -58.79 -17.97
C ILE A 139 -16.53 -59.17 -16.71
N LYS A 140 -16.34 -58.39 -15.64
CA LYS A 140 -17.11 -58.52 -14.39
C LYS A 140 -17.69 -57.18 -14.00
N GLU A 141 -19.00 -57.13 -13.78
CA GLU A 141 -19.68 -55.95 -13.25
C GLU A 141 -19.84 -56.08 -11.73
N GLU A 142 -19.22 -55.16 -10.99
CA GLU A 142 -19.52 -55.00 -9.56
C GLU A 142 -20.69 -54.03 -9.41
N LYS A 143 -21.78 -54.51 -8.78
CA LYS A 143 -22.90 -53.65 -8.39
C LYS A 143 -22.52 -52.93 -7.11
N THR A 144 -22.20 -51.65 -7.20
CA THR A 144 -22.15 -50.78 -6.03
C THR A 144 -23.60 -50.51 -5.58
N CYS A 145 -23.96 -51.02 -4.41
CA CYS A 145 -25.23 -50.74 -3.73
C CYS A 145 -25.30 -49.30 -3.22
#